data_AF-A0A2Z6MWJ6-F1
#
_entry.id   AF-A0A2Z6MWJ6-F1
#
_cell.length_a   1.000
_cell.length_b   1.000
_cell.length_c   1.000
_cell.angle_alpha   90.00
_cell.angle_beta   90.00
_cell.angle_gamma   90.00
#
_symmetry.space_group_name_H-M   'P 1'
#
loop_
_entity.id
_entity.type
_entity.pdbx_description
1 polymer ?
#
loop_
_entity_poly.entity_id
_entity_poly.type
_entity_poly.pdbx_seq_one_letter_code
_entity_poly.pdbx_strand_id
1 'polypeptide(L)'
;MGSSDDAPFLKNPISEETLKLLFHVSNSNSLQNSLEILIQTSKSNSGRSNLASKTILPAILTILQSQTSLLDHHILSLCFKLLRNLCAGEIINQNLFLKFDGVVIVVSTILRSEVVSDFMLVRWGLQVLANVSLAGKQHQKAIWEELSPLGFLSLGKLGTKEVSDPLCMVIYVCCDGNPEWFRELYSDNGCLVVVEIVRTASSASFGEDWIKLLLSRICLEESQLPVLFSKLQFRDILDCEDTKSRDDQFSSEQVFLLQIVSEIFNERIGDVTISKDAALFVYGIFKKSTGVLEQAVKSKSGLPSGITAVDVLGYSLNMLRDICAHDSMQGNDEDANDVVNVLLSYGLIQLLLTLLGDLEPPAIIRKGIKQSDNQDGANCSSKRCPYKGFRRDIVALIGNCVYRRKHVQDEIRSRNGILLLLQQCVTDEDDPYLREWGIWSVRNILEGNEENQKVVAELQLQGSADVPEISALGLRVDIDPKTRRAKLVNVP
;
A
#
# COMPACT_ATOMS: atom_id res chain seq x y z
N MET A 1 -31.77 -20.50 -53.90
CA MET A 1 -31.05 -21.47 -54.75
C MET A 1 -29.57 -21.15 -54.56
N GLY A 2 -28.93 -21.69 -53.52
CA GLY A 2 -28.16 -22.95 -53.55
C GLY A 2 -26.72 -22.60 -53.96
N SER A 3 -25.66 -22.82 -53.20
CA SER A 3 -25.25 -23.98 -52.37
C SER A 3 -24.24 -23.52 -51.31
N SER A 4 -24.58 -23.63 -50.01
CA SER A 4 -24.05 -24.65 -49.07
C SER A 4 -22.53 -24.65 -48.90
N ASP A 5 -22.09 -23.82 -47.96
CA ASP A 5 -21.01 -24.14 -47.02
C ASP A 5 -21.24 -25.52 -46.42
N ASP A 6 -20.24 -26.39 -46.51
CA ASP A 6 -20.05 -27.54 -45.61
C ASP A 6 -18.56 -27.89 -45.60
N ALA A 7 -17.77 -27.06 -44.91
CA ALA A 7 -16.48 -27.51 -44.38
C ALA A 7 -16.77 -28.24 -43.05
N PRO A 8 -16.36 -29.50 -42.87
CA PRO A 8 -16.66 -30.23 -41.66
C PRO A 8 -15.87 -29.60 -40.50
N PHE A 9 -16.59 -29.07 -39.50
CA PHE A 9 -16.04 -28.79 -38.18
C PHE A 9 -15.47 -30.09 -37.60
N LEU A 10 -14.16 -30.29 -37.72
CA LEU A 10 -13.43 -31.36 -37.06
C LEU A 10 -13.43 -31.10 -35.55
N LYS A 11 -14.47 -31.59 -34.86
CA LYS A 11 -14.48 -31.76 -33.41
C LYS A 11 -13.46 -32.85 -33.06
N ASN A 12 -12.29 -32.48 -32.54
CA ASN A 12 -11.30 -33.47 -32.10
C ASN A 12 -11.69 -34.01 -30.71
N PRO A 13 -12.16 -35.27 -30.58
CA PRO A 13 -12.45 -35.88 -29.28
C PRO A 13 -11.18 -36.08 -28.46
N ILE A 14 -11.32 -36.23 -27.14
CA ILE A 14 -10.21 -36.64 -26.27
C ILE A 14 -9.62 -37.95 -26.79
N SER A 15 -8.30 -38.00 -26.99
CA SER A 15 -7.61 -39.18 -27.48
C SER A 15 -7.87 -40.40 -26.57
N GLU A 16 -8.20 -41.54 -27.17
CA GLU A 16 -8.35 -42.80 -26.45
C GLU A 16 -7.08 -43.19 -25.69
N GLU A 17 -5.91 -42.86 -26.23
CA GLU A 17 -4.62 -43.13 -25.57
C GLU A 17 -4.48 -42.33 -24.29
N THR A 18 -4.89 -41.06 -24.31
CA THR A 18 -4.92 -40.18 -23.14
C THR A 18 -5.85 -40.74 -22.06
N LEU A 19 -7.05 -41.19 -22.43
CA LEU A 19 -7.99 -41.80 -21.47
C LEU A 19 -7.44 -43.11 -20.89
N LYS A 20 -6.89 -44.00 -21.73
CA LYS A 20 -6.28 -45.26 -21.29
C LYS A 20 -5.13 -45.02 -20.30
N LEU A 21 -4.29 -44.02 -20.55
CA LEU A 21 -3.22 -43.64 -19.64
C LEU A 21 -3.75 -43.19 -18.27
N LEU A 22 -4.71 -42.26 -18.26
CA LEU A 22 -5.27 -41.74 -17.01
C LEU A 22 -5.97 -42.85 -16.20
N PHE A 23 -6.71 -43.72 -16.86
CA PHE A 23 -7.41 -44.85 -16.25
C PHE A 23 -6.44 -45.86 -15.65
N HIS A 24 -5.37 -46.19 -16.38
CA HIS A 24 -4.35 -47.09 -15.89
C HIS A 24 -3.61 -46.54 -14.67
N VAL A 25 -3.21 -45.26 -14.70
CA VAL A 25 -2.41 -44.67 -13.62
C VAL A 25 -3.23 -44.41 -12.36
N SER A 26 -4.52 -44.09 -12.51
CA SER A 26 -5.43 -43.84 -11.38
C SER A 26 -6.17 -45.09 -10.89
N ASN A 27 -6.07 -46.21 -11.60
CA ASN A 27 -6.87 -47.42 -11.39
C ASN A 27 -8.38 -47.13 -11.37
N SER A 28 -8.83 -46.36 -12.36
CA SER A 28 -10.21 -45.90 -12.51
C SER A 28 -10.73 -46.16 -13.92
N ASN A 29 -12.05 -46.10 -14.10
CA ASN A 29 -12.74 -46.29 -15.38
C ASN A 29 -13.50 -45.04 -15.86
N SER A 30 -13.41 -43.93 -15.12
CA SER A 30 -14.05 -42.66 -15.48
C SER A 30 -13.05 -41.51 -15.43
N LEU A 31 -13.20 -40.54 -16.34
CA LEU A 31 -12.29 -39.38 -16.42
C LEU A 31 -12.33 -38.57 -15.13
N GLN A 32 -13.52 -38.27 -14.61
CA GLN A 32 -13.68 -37.51 -13.37
C GLN A 32 -12.97 -38.18 -12.19
N ASN A 33 -13.25 -39.46 -11.91
CA ASN A 33 -12.64 -40.17 -10.79
C ASN A 33 -11.12 -40.27 -10.97
N SER A 34 -10.66 -40.43 -12.22
CA SER A 34 -9.23 -40.45 -12.51
C SER A 34 -8.57 -39.13 -12.13
N LEU A 35 -9.14 -38.00 -12.54
CA LEU A 35 -8.63 -36.68 -12.20
C LEU A 35 -8.64 -36.45 -10.68
N GLU A 36 -9.72 -36.82 -9.98
CA GLU A 36 -9.82 -36.68 -8.52
C GLU A 36 -8.73 -37.49 -7.78
N ILE A 37 -8.48 -38.74 -8.17
CA ILE A 37 -7.43 -39.60 -7.59
C ILE A 37 -6.03 -39.01 -7.87
N LEU A 38 -5.78 -38.53 -9.08
CA LEU A 38 -4.50 -37.93 -9.46
C LEU A 38 -4.28 -36.60 -8.73
N ILE A 39 -5.33 -35.82 -8.46
CA ILE A 39 -5.26 -34.62 -7.62
C ILE A 39 -4.84 -34.99 -6.20
N GLN A 40 -5.40 -36.04 -5.60
CA GLN A 40 -4.98 -36.48 -4.26
C GLN A 40 -3.51 -36.93 -4.25
N THR A 41 -3.11 -37.69 -5.27
CA THR A 41 -1.74 -38.20 -5.40
C THR A 41 -0.72 -37.06 -5.52
N SER A 42 -1.01 -36.05 -6.34
CA SER A 42 -0.14 -34.89 -6.61
C SER A 42 0.04 -33.91 -5.44
N LYS A 43 -0.67 -34.09 -4.31
CA LYS A 43 -0.47 -33.26 -3.11
C LYS A 43 0.91 -33.44 -2.47
N SER A 44 1.53 -34.62 -2.63
CA SER A 44 2.86 -34.93 -2.08
C SER A 44 3.96 -34.74 -3.13
N ASN A 45 5.17 -34.37 -2.69
CA ASN A 45 6.31 -34.22 -3.60
C ASN A 45 6.60 -35.52 -4.37
N SER A 46 6.63 -36.66 -3.67
CA SER A 46 6.85 -37.99 -4.28
C SER A 46 5.76 -38.35 -5.29
N GLY A 47 4.50 -38.02 -4.99
CA GLY A 47 3.39 -38.21 -5.91
C GLY A 47 3.56 -37.39 -7.19
N ARG A 48 3.98 -36.12 -7.11
CA ARG A 48 4.26 -35.30 -8.29
C ARG A 48 5.38 -35.87 -9.15
N SER A 49 6.49 -36.29 -8.56
CA SER A 49 7.61 -36.90 -9.29
C SER A 49 7.20 -38.23 -9.94
N ASN A 50 6.37 -39.05 -9.27
CA ASN A 50 5.85 -40.29 -9.86
C ASN A 50 4.97 -40.00 -11.07
N LEU A 51 4.06 -39.02 -10.97
CA LEU A 51 3.19 -38.64 -12.09
C LEU A 51 3.96 -37.97 -13.23
N ALA A 52 5.06 -37.26 -12.92
CA ALA A 52 5.98 -36.71 -13.91
C ALA A 52 6.63 -37.82 -14.75
N SER A 53 7.13 -38.89 -14.10
CA SER A 53 7.71 -40.06 -14.81
C SER A 53 6.72 -40.80 -15.71
N LYS A 54 5.41 -40.63 -15.46
CA LYS A 54 4.32 -41.23 -16.22
C LYS A 54 3.72 -40.27 -17.26
N THR A 55 4.35 -39.11 -17.46
CA THR A 55 3.95 -38.08 -18.44
C THR A 55 2.47 -37.70 -18.34
N ILE A 56 1.94 -37.59 -17.12
CA ILE A 56 0.53 -37.22 -16.90
C ILE A 56 0.26 -35.78 -17.34
N LEU A 57 1.20 -34.86 -17.12
CA LEU A 57 1.00 -33.45 -17.44
C LEU A 57 0.68 -33.22 -18.93
N PRO A 58 1.45 -33.75 -19.91
CA PRO A 58 1.10 -33.65 -21.33
C PRO A 58 -0.31 -34.18 -21.64
N ALA A 59 -0.70 -35.30 -21.01
CA ALA A 59 -2.02 -35.89 -21.21
C ALA A 59 -3.16 -34.95 -20.78
N ILE A 60 -2.98 -34.21 -19.67
CA ILE A 60 -3.95 -33.19 -19.23
C ILE A 60 -3.99 -31.99 -20.17
N LEU A 61 -2.84 -31.56 -20.70
CA LEU A 61 -2.80 -30.48 -21.71
C LEU A 61 -3.54 -30.89 -23.00
N THR A 62 -3.40 -32.13 -23.46
CA THR A 62 -4.16 -32.66 -24.60
C THR A 62 -5.66 -32.67 -24.34
N ILE A 63 -6.11 -32.92 -23.11
CA ILE A 63 -7.54 -32.80 -22.75
C ILE A 63 -8.01 -31.35 -22.90
N LEU A 64 -7.28 -30.38 -22.35
CA LEU A 64 -7.64 -28.96 -22.47
C LEU A 64 -7.69 -28.45 -23.91
N GLN A 65 -6.85 -29.00 -24.80
CA GLN A 65 -6.84 -28.70 -26.23
C GLN A 65 -7.99 -29.33 -27.01
N SER A 66 -8.61 -30.41 -26.50
CA SER A 66 -9.67 -31.11 -27.23
C SER A 66 -10.89 -30.19 -27.44
N GLN A 67 -11.32 -30.03 -28.69
CA GLN A 67 -12.46 -29.19 -29.08
C GLN A 67 -13.79 -29.95 -29.01
N THR A 68 -13.94 -30.84 -28.03
CA THR A 68 -15.26 -31.37 -27.68
C THR A 68 -16.09 -30.21 -27.17
N SER A 69 -17.28 -30.01 -27.73
CA SER A 69 -18.27 -29.02 -27.27
C SER A 69 -18.28 -28.94 -25.75
N LEU A 70 -17.77 -27.82 -25.22
CA LEU A 70 -17.70 -27.45 -23.81
C LEU A 70 -17.36 -28.63 -22.89
N LEU A 71 -16.05 -28.89 -22.66
CA LEU A 71 -15.66 -29.59 -21.45
C LEU A 71 -16.43 -28.95 -20.28
N ASP A 72 -17.16 -29.77 -19.53
CA ASP A 72 -17.91 -29.30 -18.37
C ASP A 72 -16.97 -28.49 -17.46
N HIS A 73 -17.47 -27.38 -16.90
CA HIS A 73 -16.74 -26.53 -15.96
C HIS A 73 -16.13 -27.36 -14.82
N HIS A 74 -16.82 -28.44 -14.42
CA HIS A 74 -16.29 -29.38 -13.43
C HIS A 74 -15.04 -30.12 -13.91
N ILE A 75 -15.00 -30.63 -15.14
CA ILE A 75 -13.82 -31.30 -15.69
C ILE A 75 -12.67 -30.31 -15.89
N LEU A 76 -12.96 -29.10 -16.40
CA LEU A 76 -11.96 -28.02 -16.50
C LEU A 76 -11.37 -27.68 -15.13
N SER A 77 -12.22 -27.60 -14.09
CA SER A 77 -11.79 -27.36 -12.71
C SER A 77 -10.81 -28.42 -12.25
N LEU A 78 -11.14 -29.70 -12.47
CA LEU A 78 -10.29 -30.81 -12.09
C LEU A 78 -8.96 -30.81 -12.86
N CYS A 79 -8.98 -30.51 -14.16
CA CYS A 79 -7.77 -30.38 -14.97
C CYS A 79 -6.85 -29.26 -14.45
N PHE A 80 -7.37 -28.05 -14.18
CA PHE A 80 -6.54 -26.96 -13.65
C PHE A 80 -6.03 -27.25 -12.24
N LYS A 81 -6.85 -27.83 -11.35
CA LYS A 81 -6.40 -28.25 -10.02
C LYS A 81 -5.27 -29.27 -10.09
N LEU A 82 -5.35 -30.24 -11.00
CA LEU A 82 -4.31 -31.22 -11.21
C LEU A 82 -3.05 -30.59 -11.79
N LEU A 83 -3.15 -29.79 -12.85
CA LEU A 83 -2.00 -29.07 -13.42
C LEU A 83 -1.30 -28.19 -12.39
N ARG A 84 -2.06 -27.45 -11.58
CA ARG A 84 -1.53 -26.58 -10.54
C ARG A 84 -0.70 -27.40 -9.57
N ASN A 85 -1.24 -28.53 -9.11
CA ASN A 85 -0.50 -29.42 -8.23
C ASN A 85 0.74 -29.97 -8.94
N LEU A 86 0.62 -30.52 -10.15
CA LEU A 86 1.73 -31.11 -10.90
C LEU A 86 2.89 -30.14 -11.12
N CYS A 87 2.62 -28.85 -11.35
CA CYS A 87 3.64 -27.82 -11.55
C CYS A 87 4.21 -27.25 -10.23
N ALA A 88 3.73 -27.64 -9.05
CA ALA A 88 4.17 -27.09 -7.77
C ALA A 88 5.58 -27.59 -7.38
N GLY A 89 6.62 -26.85 -7.77
CA GLY A 89 8.01 -27.14 -7.42
C GLY A 89 8.57 -28.44 -8.02
N GLU A 90 7.93 -28.97 -9.06
CA GLU A 90 8.38 -30.17 -9.77
C GLU A 90 8.89 -29.79 -11.17
N ILE A 91 10.21 -29.68 -11.30
CA ILE A 91 10.87 -29.11 -12.48
C ILE A 91 10.64 -29.92 -13.75
N ILE A 92 10.49 -31.24 -13.65
CA ILE A 92 10.21 -32.09 -14.82
C ILE A 92 8.85 -31.71 -15.41
N ASN A 93 7.84 -31.54 -14.56
CA ASN A 93 6.51 -31.13 -14.98
C ASN A 93 6.51 -29.70 -15.51
N GLN A 94 7.18 -28.75 -14.85
CA GLN A 94 7.27 -27.36 -15.31
C GLN A 94 7.93 -27.28 -16.71
N ASN A 95 9.01 -28.02 -16.94
CA ASN A 95 9.67 -28.08 -18.26
C ASN A 95 8.78 -28.76 -19.32
N LEU A 96 8.07 -29.84 -18.96
CA LEU A 96 7.10 -30.48 -19.86
C LEU A 96 5.94 -29.53 -20.19
N PHE A 97 5.47 -28.75 -19.22
CA PHE A 97 4.42 -27.77 -19.43
C PHE A 97 4.82 -26.76 -20.51
N LEU A 98 6.05 -26.24 -20.44
CA LEU A 98 6.58 -25.34 -21.47
C LEU A 98 6.75 -26.05 -22.82
N LYS A 99 7.29 -27.27 -22.83
CA LYS A 99 7.53 -28.05 -24.06
C LYS A 99 6.25 -28.36 -24.86
N PHE A 100 5.11 -28.48 -24.18
CA PHE A 100 3.82 -28.84 -24.77
C PHE A 100 2.87 -27.64 -24.86
N ASP A 101 3.40 -26.43 -25.04
CA ASP A 101 2.64 -25.18 -25.20
C ASP A 101 1.64 -24.91 -24.07
N GLY A 102 1.92 -25.38 -22.86
CA GLY A 102 1.02 -25.29 -21.71
C GLY A 102 0.60 -23.86 -21.38
N VAL A 103 1.49 -22.88 -21.57
CA VAL A 103 1.21 -21.46 -21.35
C VAL A 103 0.08 -21.01 -22.29
N VAL A 104 0.25 -21.22 -23.60
CA VAL A 104 -0.74 -20.87 -24.63
C VAL A 104 -2.08 -21.57 -24.37
N ILE A 105 -2.04 -22.87 -24.02
CA ILE A 105 -3.25 -23.65 -23.75
C ILE A 105 -4.00 -23.10 -22.53
N VAL A 106 -3.31 -22.82 -21.42
CA VAL A 106 -3.95 -22.31 -20.21
C VAL A 106 -4.48 -20.90 -20.44
N VAL A 107 -3.69 -20.00 -21.02
CA VAL A 107 -4.10 -18.61 -21.30
C VAL A 107 -5.30 -18.56 -22.24
N SER A 108 -5.23 -19.27 -23.37
CA SER A 108 -6.35 -19.34 -24.33
C SER A 108 -7.60 -19.98 -23.74
N THR A 109 -7.48 -20.82 -22.69
CA THR A 109 -8.64 -21.42 -22.01
C THR A 109 -9.27 -20.47 -20.99
N ILE A 110 -8.48 -19.79 -20.16
CA ILE A 110 -9.02 -18.86 -19.15
C ILE A 110 -9.58 -17.57 -19.77
N LEU A 111 -9.13 -17.19 -20.96
CA LEU A 111 -9.64 -16.04 -21.71
C LEU A 111 -10.86 -16.35 -22.60
N ARG A 112 -11.35 -17.60 -22.63
CA ARG A 112 -12.58 -17.93 -23.38
C ARG A 112 -13.78 -17.25 -22.75
N SER A 113 -14.70 -16.75 -23.57
CA SER A 113 -15.93 -16.07 -23.12
C SER A 113 -16.77 -16.88 -22.14
N GLU A 114 -16.80 -18.20 -22.28
CA GLU A 114 -17.57 -19.08 -21.40
C GLU A 114 -16.89 -19.27 -20.04
N VAL A 115 -15.55 -19.30 -20.03
CA VAL A 115 -14.74 -19.55 -18.82
C VAL A 115 -14.52 -18.27 -18.02
N VAL A 116 -14.43 -17.12 -18.68
CA VAL A 116 -14.09 -15.84 -18.03
C VAL A 116 -15.13 -15.40 -16.98
N SER A 117 -16.35 -15.94 -17.07
CA SER A 117 -17.42 -15.74 -16.07
C SER A 117 -17.27 -16.56 -14.79
N ASP A 118 -16.42 -17.59 -14.80
CA ASP A 118 -16.11 -18.45 -13.65
C ASP A 118 -14.74 -18.08 -13.08
N PHE A 119 -14.76 -17.12 -12.14
CA PHE A 119 -13.54 -16.60 -11.51
C PHE A 119 -12.71 -17.68 -10.80
N MET A 120 -13.31 -18.81 -10.41
CA MET A 120 -12.58 -19.91 -9.81
C MET A 120 -11.77 -20.71 -10.82
N LEU A 121 -12.32 -20.94 -12.02
CA LEU A 121 -11.57 -21.52 -13.12
C LEU A 121 -10.39 -20.62 -13.52
N VAL A 122 -10.63 -19.31 -13.67
CA VAL A 122 -9.58 -18.34 -13.98
C VAL A 122 -8.50 -18.34 -12.89
N ARG A 123 -8.90 -18.33 -11.61
CA ARG A 123 -7.96 -18.43 -10.47
C ARG A 123 -7.09 -19.67 -10.57
N TRP A 124 -7.66 -20.85 -10.81
CA TRP A 124 -6.86 -22.08 -10.90
C TRP A 124 -5.90 -22.04 -12.08
N GLY A 125 -6.32 -21.53 -13.24
CA GLY A 125 -5.43 -21.36 -14.39
C GLY A 125 -4.27 -20.40 -14.09
N LEU A 126 -4.54 -19.26 -13.45
CA LEU A 126 -3.49 -18.33 -13.00
C LEU A 126 -2.55 -18.98 -11.95
N GLN A 127 -3.08 -19.79 -11.03
CA GLN A 127 -2.25 -20.53 -10.08
C GLN A 127 -1.35 -21.58 -10.76
N VAL A 128 -1.77 -22.16 -11.89
CA VAL A 128 -0.88 -23.00 -12.72
C VAL A 128 0.29 -22.15 -13.23
N LEU A 129 0.01 -20.99 -13.82
CA LEU A 129 1.04 -20.09 -14.36
C LEU A 129 1.97 -19.57 -13.26
N ALA A 130 1.45 -19.27 -12.07
CA ALA A 130 2.24 -18.86 -10.92
C ALA A 130 3.23 -19.96 -10.47
N ASN A 131 2.78 -21.23 -10.44
CA ASN A 131 3.68 -22.34 -10.13
C ASN A 131 4.72 -22.57 -11.22
N VAL A 132 4.39 -22.30 -12.48
CA VAL A 132 5.31 -22.43 -13.62
C VAL A 132 6.32 -21.28 -13.67
N SER A 133 5.93 -20.04 -13.33
CA SER A 133 6.82 -18.87 -13.35
C SER A 133 7.99 -18.99 -12.36
N LEU A 134 7.79 -19.73 -11.26
CA LEU A 134 8.83 -20.01 -10.26
C LEU A 134 9.94 -20.96 -10.75
N ALA A 135 9.78 -21.62 -11.90
CA ALA A 135 10.75 -22.58 -12.42
C ALA A 135 12.00 -21.94 -13.05
N GLY A 136 11.93 -20.66 -13.43
CA GLY A 136 13.06 -19.87 -13.93
C GLY A 136 12.76 -19.05 -15.18
N LYS A 137 13.77 -18.31 -15.66
CA LYS A 137 13.65 -17.24 -16.67
C LYS A 137 12.96 -17.65 -17.98
N GLN A 138 13.19 -18.88 -18.46
CA GLN A 138 12.54 -19.36 -19.69
C GLN A 138 11.02 -19.46 -19.54
N HIS A 139 10.55 -19.91 -18.37
CA HIS A 139 9.13 -20.04 -18.06
C HIS A 139 8.49 -18.67 -17.87
N GLN A 140 9.16 -17.78 -17.14
CA GLN A 140 8.75 -16.38 -16.96
C GLN A 140 8.59 -15.67 -18.31
N LYS A 141 9.57 -15.83 -19.21
CA LYS A 141 9.53 -15.27 -20.57
C LYS A 141 8.33 -15.76 -21.36
N ALA A 142 8.08 -17.07 -21.38
CA ALA A 142 6.94 -17.62 -22.11
C ALA A 142 5.60 -17.10 -21.59
N ILE A 143 5.45 -16.96 -20.27
CA ILE A 143 4.25 -16.38 -19.65
C ILE A 143 4.12 -14.90 -20.01
N TRP A 144 5.22 -14.15 -19.97
CA TRP A 144 5.24 -12.73 -20.31
C TRP A 144 4.84 -12.47 -21.76
N GLU A 145 5.44 -13.20 -22.70
CA GLU A 145 5.16 -13.04 -24.14
C GLU A 145 3.71 -13.38 -24.50
N GLU A 146 3.08 -14.33 -23.80
CA GLU A 146 1.70 -14.72 -24.06
C GLU A 146 0.68 -13.73 -23.45
N LEU A 147 0.97 -13.15 -22.28
CA LEU A 147 0.02 -12.28 -21.55
C LEU A 147 0.25 -10.78 -21.76
N SER A 148 1.47 -10.34 -22.06
CA SER A 148 1.82 -8.93 -22.06
C SER A 148 1.39 -8.21 -23.35
N PRO A 149 0.80 -7.00 -23.29
CA PRO A 149 0.11 -6.40 -22.14
C PRO A 149 -1.39 -6.75 -22.10
N LEU A 150 -1.96 -7.20 -23.22
CA LEU A 150 -3.42 -7.30 -23.41
C LEU A 150 -4.06 -8.44 -22.62
N GLY A 151 -3.38 -9.58 -22.49
CA GLY A 151 -3.86 -10.70 -21.68
C GLY A 151 -3.93 -10.33 -20.20
N PHE A 152 -2.89 -9.68 -19.67
CA PHE A 152 -2.88 -9.15 -18.31
C PHE A 152 -4.00 -8.13 -18.08
N LEU A 153 -4.21 -7.21 -19.04
CA LEU A 153 -5.28 -6.21 -18.93
C LEU A 153 -6.67 -6.85 -18.95
N SER A 154 -6.91 -7.82 -19.83
CA SER A 154 -8.19 -8.55 -19.90
C SER A 154 -8.50 -9.26 -18.59
N LEU A 155 -7.50 -9.87 -17.95
CA LEU A 155 -7.66 -10.53 -16.66
C LEU A 155 -7.85 -9.53 -15.51
N GLY A 156 -7.10 -8.43 -15.50
CA GLY A 156 -7.24 -7.37 -14.49
C GLY A 156 -8.64 -6.75 -14.47
N LYS A 157 -9.24 -6.56 -15.66
CA LYS A 157 -10.60 -6.02 -15.82
C LYS A 157 -11.72 -6.91 -15.24
N LEU A 158 -11.43 -8.15 -14.87
CA LEU A 158 -12.43 -9.03 -14.24
C LEU A 158 -12.80 -8.56 -12.83
N GLY A 159 -11.96 -7.76 -12.18
CA GLY A 159 -12.39 -6.99 -11.02
C GLY A 159 -12.63 -7.81 -9.75
N THR A 160 -12.04 -9.02 -9.63
CA THR A 160 -12.21 -9.90 -8.46
C THR A 160 -10.89 -10.25 -7.80
N LYS A 161 -10.88 -10.38 -6.47
CA LYS A 161 -9.69 -10.79 -5.71
C LYS A 161 -9.21 -12.18 -6.09
N GLU A 162 -10.15 -13.07 -6.47
CA GLU A 162 -9.85 -14.44 -6.89
C GLU A 162 -8.89 -14.47 -8.08
N VAL A 163 -9.02 -13.50 -8.98
CA VAL A 163 -8.15 -13.31 -10.16
C VAL A 163 -6.98 -12.39 -9.84
N SER A 164 -7.21 -11.26 -9.17
CA SER A 164 -6.20 -10.23 -8.91
C SER A 164 -5.03 -10.74 -8.06
N ASP A 165 -5.28 -11.53 -7.01
CA ASP A 165 -4.22 -12.05 -6.12
C ASP A 165 -3.16 -12.90 -6.89
N PRO A 166 -3.53 -13.99 -7.60
CA PRO A 166 -2.55 -14.77 -8.34
C PRO A 166 -2.01 -14.01 -9.56
N LEU A 167 -2.77 -13.07 -10.12
CA LEU A 167 -2.28 -12.20 -11.20
C LEU A 167 -1.12 -11.32 -10.71
N CYS A 168 -1.22 -10.73 -9.51
CA CYS A 168 -0.13 -9.97 -8.89
C CYS A 168 1.12 -10.83 -8.72
N MET A 169 0.96 -12.06 -8.22
CA MET A 169 2.07 -13.01 -8.08
C MET A 169 2.76 -13.30 -9.41
N VAL A 170 1.99 -13.63 -10.46
CA VAL A 170 2.53 -13.92 -11.79
C VAL A 170 3.30 -12.73 -12.34
N ILE A 171 2.71 -11.53 -12.29
CA ILE A 171 3.34 -10.30 -12.79
C ILE A 171 4.63 -10.02 -12.01
N TYR A 172 4.58 -10.06 -10.68
CA TYR A 172 5.74 -9.80 -9.83
C TYR A 172 6.88 -10.78 -10.13
N VAL A 173 6.60 -12.09 -10.12
CA VAL A 173 7.63 -13.13 -10.34
C VAL A 173 8.23 -13.08 -11.74
N CYS A 174 7.43 -12.75 -12.77
CA CYS A 174 7.97 -12.58 -14.12
C CYS A 174 8.91 -11.37 -14.21
N CYS A 175 8.49 -10.24 -13.63
CA CYS A 175 9.28 -9.01 -13.69
C CYS A 175 10.49 -9.01 -12.74
N ASP A 176 10.47 -9.80 -11.68
CA ASP A 176 11.58 -9.88 -10.72
C ASP A 176 12.89 -10.26 -11.42
N GLY A 177 13.90 -9.39 -11.29
CA GLY A 177 15.17 -9.50 -12.01
C GLY A 177 15.15 -9.18 -13.52
N ASN A 178 14.05 -8.62 -14.06
CA ASN A 178 13.89 -8.17 -15.45
C ASN A 178 13.39 -6.71 -15.54
N PRO A 179 14.29 -5.71 -15.53
CA PRO A 179 13.91 -4.30 -15.50
C PRO A 179 13.18 -3.83 -16.78
N GLU A 180 13.37 -4.50 -17.91
CA GLU A 180 12.68 -4.17 -19.17
C GLU A 180 11.18 -4.45 -19.09
N TRP A 181 10.79 -5.59 -18.50
CA TRP A 181 9.38 -5.94 -18.32
C TRP A 181 8.70 -5.08 -17.25
N PHE A 182 9.43 -4.70 -16.20
CA PHE A 182 8.94 -3.65 -15.29
C PHE A 182 8.70 -2.33 -16.03
N ARG A 183 9.57 -1.94 -16.95
CA ARG A 183 9.37 -0.76 -17.81
C ARG A 183 8.13 -0.85 -18.68
N GLU A 184 7.84 -2.04 -19.21
CA GLU A 184 6.60 -2.28 -19.94
C GLU A 184 5.36 -2.13 -19.03
N LEU A 185 5.40 -2.52 -17.76
CA LEU A 185 4.28 -2.37 -16.81
C LEU A 185 3.90 -0.92 -16.51
N TYR A 186 4.80 0.04 -16.66
CA TYR A 186 4.45 1.47 -16.52
C TYR A 186 4.42 2.22 -17.85
N SER A 187 4.47 1.50 -18.97
CA SER A 187 4.05 2.03 -20.27
C SER A 187 2.56 2.41 -20.27
N ASP A 188 2.09 3.10 -21.31
CA ASP A 188 0.69 3.54 -21.37
C ASP A 188 -0.32 2.40 -21.19
N ASN A 189 -0.08 1.28 -21.86
CA ASN A 189 -0.93 0.08 -21.78
C ASN A 189 -0.65 -0.76 -20.52
N GLY A 190 0.62 -0.92 -20.15
CA GLY A 190 0.98 -1.71 -18.97
C GLY A 190 0.44 -1.10 -17.68
N CYS A 191 0.47 0.22 -17.56
CA CYS A 191 0.03 0.90 -16.34
C CYS A 191 -1.48 0.69 -16.10
N LEU A 192 -2.28 0.48 -17.16
CA LEU A 192 -3.69 0.14 -17.03
C LEU A 192 -3.90 -1.19 -16.30
N VAL A 193 -3.01 -2.16 -16.47
CA VAL A 193 -3.05 -3.44 -15.72
C VAL A 193 -2.95 -3.17 -14.23
N VAL A 194 -1.95 -2.38 -13.83
CA VAL A 194 -1.70 -2.04 -12.42
C VAL A 194 -2.87 -1.21 -11.86
N VAL A 195 -3.42 -0.30 -12.66
CA VAL A 195 -4.61 0.48 -12.29
C VAL A 195 -5.81 -0.42 -12.01
N GLU A 196 -6.10 -1.41 -12.85
CA GLU A 196 -7.20 -2.36 -12.63
C GLU A 196 -6.96 -3.25 -11.38
N ILE A 197 -5.71 -3.64 -11.12
CA ILE A 197 -5.34 -4.37 -9.90
C ILE A 197 -5.63 -3.53 -8.65
N VAL A 198 -5.17 -2.27 -8.63
CA VAL A 198 -5.41 -1.36 -7.50
C VAL A 198 -6.89 -1.07 -7.30
N ARG A 199 -7.64 -0.88 -8.40
CA ARG A 199 -9.10 -0.71 -8.37
C ARG A 199 -9.80 -1.91 -7.74
N THR A 200 -9.41 -3.11 -8.17
CA THR A 200 -9.96 -4.36 -7.65
C THR A 200 -9.68 -4.51 -6.16
N ALA A 201 -8.43 -4.30 -5.75
CA ALA A 201 -8.03 -4.41 -4.35
C ALA A 201 -8.70 -3.36 -3.46
N SER A 202 -8.90 -2.13 -3.96
CA SER A 202 -9.64 -1.08 -3.27
C SER A 202 -11.09 -1.47 -2.99
N SER A 203 -11.79 -2.09 -3.97
CA SER A 203 -13.22 -2.43 -3.83
C SER A 203 -13.49 -3.81 -3.21
N ALA A 204 -12.62 -4.79 -3.45
CA ALA A 204 -12.83 -6.19 -3.08
C ALA A 204 -11.88 -6.71 -1.99
N SER A 205 -10.98 -5.85 -1.49
CA SER A 205 -9.82 -6.24 -0.67
C SER A 205 -8.90 -7.22 -1.43
N PHE A 206 -7.85 -7.70 -0.76
CA PHE A 206 -6.91 -8.70 -1.29
C PHE A 206 -6.62 -9.75 -0.22
N GLY A 207 -6.34 -10.98 -0.65
CA GLY A 207 -6.10 -12.10 0.27
C GLY A 207 -4.62 -12.37 0.56
N GLU A 208 -3.73 -11.93 -0.33
CA GLU A 208 -2.30 -12.24 -0.31
C GLU A 208 -1.46 -10.97 -0.48
N ASP A 209 -0.26 -10.91 0.12
CA ASP A 209 0.59 -9.71 0.11
C ASP A 209 1.30 -9.43 -1.24
N TRP A 210 1.00 -10.17 -2.29
CA TRP A 210 1.62 -9.98 -3.61
C TRP A 210 1.38 -8.58 -4.18
N ILE A 211 0.23 -7.96 -3.89
CA ILE A 211 -0.02 -6.58 -4.28
C ILE A 211 0.93 -5.61 -3.55
N LYS A 212 1.24 -5.84 -2.27
CA LYS A 212 2.19 -5.01 -1.52
C LYS A 212 3.58 -5.12 -2.12
N LEU A 213 4.04 -6.33 -2.48
CA LEU A 213 5.33 -6.54 -3.14
C LEU A 213 5.40 -5.86 -4.51
N LEU A 214 4.33 -6.00 -5.31
CA LEU A 214 4.24 -5.37 -6.63
C LEU A 214 4.24 -3.84 -6.53
N LEU A 215 3.44 -3.26 -5.63
CA LEU A 215 3.38 -1.82 -5.41
C LEU A 215 4.65 -1.26 -4.77
N SER A 216 5.31 -2.00 -3.88
CA SER A 216 6.63 -1.60 -3.34
C SER A 216 7.62 -1.40 -4.48
N ARG A 217 7.74 -2.39 -5.37
CA ARG A 217 8.65 -2.32 -6.51
C ARG A 217 8.28 -1.20 -7.48
N ILE A 218 7.01 -1.07 -7.86
CA ILE A 218 6.56 -0.07 -8.85
C ILE A 218 6.65 1.36 -8.28
N CYS A 219 6.07 1.59 -7.10
CA CYS A 219 5.92 2.94 -6.56
C CYS A 219 7.21 3.47 -5.95
N LEU A 220 8.00 2.61 -5.30
CA LEU A 220 9.14 3.02 -4.47
C LEU A 220 10.46 2.84 -5.21
N GLU A 221 10.75 1.62 -5.66
CA GLU A 221 12.02 1.31 -6.33
C GLU A 221 12.08 1.90 -7.75
N GLU A 222 11.02 1.72 -8.56
CA GLU A 222 10.94 2.27 -9.92
C GLU A 222 10.42 3.72 -9.96
N SER A 223 10.08 4.30 -8.81
CA SER A 223 9.61 5.69 -8.66
C SER A 223 8.36 6.06 -9.47
N GLN A 224 7.49 5.09 -9.76
CA GLN A 224 6.29 5.30 -10.60
C GLN A 224 5.03 5.67 -9.80
N LEU A 225 5.17 6.03 -8.51
CA LEU A 225 4.06 6.53 -7.70
C LEU A 225 3.30 7.69 -8.37
N PRO A 226 3.96 8.72 -8.98
CA PRO A 226 3.25 9.83 -9.63
C PRO A 226 2.38 9.39 -10.81
N VAL A 227 2.91 8.49 -11.65
CA VAL A 227 2.21 7.98 -12.83
C VAL A 227 0.99 7.17 -12.41
N LEU A 228 1.15 6.23 -11.49
CA LEU A 228 0.04 5.40 -11.03
C LEU A 228 -1.03 6.24 -10.30
N PHE A 229 -0.60 7.15 -9.42
CA PHE A 229 -1.50 8.03 -8.66
C PHE A 229 -2.36 8.89 -9.58
N SER A 230 -1.77 9.48 -10.63
CA SER A 230 -2.53 10.28 -11.60
C SER A 230 -3.54 9.46 -12.41
N LYS A 231 -3.18 8.24 -12.85
CA LYS A 231 -4.11 7.38 -13.60
C LYS A 231 -5.29 6.87 -12.77
N LEU A 232 -5.13 6.75 -11.45
CA LEU A 232 -6.21 6.35 -10.53
C LEU A 232 -7.26 7.44 -10.29
N GLN A 233 -7.01 8.69 -10.71
CA GLN A 233 -7.99 9.76 -10.60
C GLN A 233 -9.19 9.56 -11.54
N PHE A 234 -8.97 8.94 -12.71
CA PHE A 234 -9.96 8.83 -13.78
C PHE A 234 -10.66 7.48 -13.76
N ARG A 235 -11.77 7.34 -13.02
CA ARG A 235 -12.61 6.12 -13.08
C ARG A 235 -14.00 6.34 -13.68
N ASP A 236 -14.71 7.41 -13.37
CA ASP A 236 -16.08 7.61 -13.88
C ASP A 236 -16.48 9.08 -13.87
N ILE A 237 -16.46 9.76 -15.03
CA ILE A 237 -17.33 10.93 -15.27
C ILE A 237 -17.79 10.87 -16.73
N LEU A 238 -18.75 10.00 -17.02
CA LEU A 238 -19.60 10.15 -18.21
C LEU A 238 -20.85 11.00 -17.95
N ASP A 239 -21.16 11.39 -16.71
CA ASP A 239 -22.32 12.23 -16.42
C ASP A 239 -22.00 13.27 -15.34
N CYS A 240 -21.49 14.43 -15.77
CA CYS A 240 -21.88 15.73 -15.23
C CYS A 240 -21.04 16.79 -15.95
N GLU A 241 -21.69 17.80 -16.53
CA GLU A 241 -21.06 19.00 -17.05
C GLU A 241 -20.80 19.96 -15.88
N ASP A 242 -19.56 20.05 -15.38
CA ASP A 242 -19.08 21.25 -14.68
C ASP A 242 -17.54 21.22 -14.60
N THR A 243 -16.90 21.87 -15.56
CA THR A 243 -15.45 21.79 -15.85
C THR A 243 -14.61 22.86 -15.15
N LYS A 244 -15.04 23.37 -13.97
CA LYS A 244 -14.28 24.42 -13.26
C LYS A 244 -13.90 24.13 -11.80
N SER A 245 -14.33 23.03 -11.19
CA SER A 245 -13.97 22.67 -9.79
C SER A 245 -13.32 21.28 -9.62
N ARG A 246 -13.00 20.59 -10.72
CA ARG A 246 -12.70 19.13 -10.71
C ARG A 246 -11.25 18.74 -10.51
N ASP A 247 -10.29 19.64 -10.70
CA ASP A 247 -8.86 19.31 -10.65
C ASP A 247 -8.34 19.01 -9.22
N ASP A 248 -9.16 19.25 -8.18
CA ASP A 248 -8.73 19.14 -6.78
C ASP A 248 -9.33 17.96 -6.01
N GLN A 249 -10.18 17.14 -6.63
CA GLN A 249 -10.83 16.03 -5.93
C GLN A 249 -10.05 14.71 -6.09
N PHE A 250 -9.70 14.10 -4.97
CA PHE A 250 -9.03 12.79 -4.91
C PHE A 250 -10.04 11.64 -5.04
N SER A 251 -9.62 10.51 -5.61
CA SER A 251 -10.43 9.29 -5.71
C SER A 251 -10.21 8.33 -4.52
N SER A 252 -11.13 7.39 -4.32
CA SER A 252 -10.99 6.35 -3.28
C SER A 252 -9.78 5.44 -3.53
N GLU A 253 -9.45 5.22 -4.80
CA GLU A 253 -8.34 4.40 -5.26
C GLU A 253 -6.99 5.09 -5.03
N GLN A 254 -6.94 6.42 -5.15
CA GLN A 254 -5.77 7.21 -4.75
C GLN A 254 -5.51 7.12 -3.25
N VAL A 255 -6.56 7.18 -2.42
CA VAL A 255 -6.43 6.96 -0.97
C VAL A 255 -5.94 5.56 -0.67
N PHE A 256 -6.54 4.54 -1.30
CA PHE A 256 -6.12 3.15 -1.12
C PHE A 256 -4.65 2.94 -1.51
N LEU A 257 -4.19 3.53 -2.63
CA LEU A 257 -2.79 3.46 -3.00
C LEU A 257 -1.87 4.08 -1.93
N LEU A 258 -2.18 5.29 -1.45
CA LEU A 258 -1.38 5.93 -0.40
C LEU A 258 -1.40 5.15 0.91
N GLN A 259 -2.54 4.56 1.27
CA GLN A 259 -2.64 3.68 2.43
C GLN A 259 -1.67 2.51 2.32
N ILE A 260 -1.72 1.74 1.22
CA ILE A 260 -0.88 0.57 1.03
C ILE A 260 0.60 0.94 1.00
N VAL A 261 0.95 2.03 0.31
CA VAL A 261 2.34 2.50 0.26
C VAL A 261 2.82 2.98 1.64
N SER A 262 1.95 3.63 2.43
CA SER A 262 2.26 4.00 3.81
C SER A 262 2.45 2.78 4.72
N GLU A 263 1.64 1.73 4.56
CA GLU A 263 1.81 0.46 5.27
C GLU A 263 3.14 -0.20 4.92
N ILE A 264 3.53 -0.23 3.65
CA ILE A 264 4.82 -0.77 3.18
C ILE A 264 6.01 -0.07 3.86
N PHE A 265 5.98 1.27 3.95
CA PHE A 265 7.01 2.04 4.65
C PHE A 265 7.11 1.69 6.13
N ASN A 266 5.95 1.59 6.80
CA ASN A 266 5.89 1.29 8.22
C ASN A 266 6.35 -0.16 8.53
N GLU A 267 5.94 -1.12 7.71
CA GLU A 267 6.29 -2.54 7.84
C GLU A 267 7.74 -2.85 7.41
N ARG A 268 8.41 -1.92 6.72
CA ARG A 268 9.78 -2.07 6.16
C ARG A 268 9.92 -3.28 5.24
N ILE A 269 8.93 -3.51 4.39
CA ILE A 269 8.96 -4.63 3.44
C ILE A 269 10.12 -4.41 2.44
N GLY A 270 11.25 -5.09 2.62
CA GLY A 270 12.34 -5.15 1.63
C GLY A 270 13.38 -4.04 1.66
N ASP A 271 13.68 -3.43 2.83
CA ASP A 271 14.67 -2.34 2.98
C ASP A 271 14.44 -1.19 1.97
N VAL A 272 13.20 -0.72 1.88
CA VAL A 272 12.77 0.23 0.85
C VAL A 272 13.48 1.58 0.95
N THR A 273 14.20 1.94 -0.11
CA THR A 273 14.67 3.31 -0.35
C THR A 273 13.71 4.06 -1.27
N ILE A 274 13.33 5.29 -0.92
CA ILE A 274 12.53 6.16 -1.78
C ILE A 274 13.43 7.10 -2.60
N SER A 275 13.06 7.37 -3.85
CA SER A 275 13.72 8.42 -4.63
C SER A 275 13.31 9.84 -4.18
N LYS A 276 14.18 10.81 -4.48
CA LYS A 276 13.90 12.24 -4.24
C LYS A 276 12.62 12.71 -4.96
N ASP A 277 12.40 12.26 -6.19
CA ASP A 277 11.23 12.64 -6.98
C ASP A 277 9.93 12.09 -6.38
N ALA A 278 9.94 10.83 -5.93
CA ALA A 278 8.78 10.24 -5.27
C ALA A 278 8.51 10.91 -3.91
N ALA A 279 9.55 11.25 -3.13
CA ALA A 279 9.37 12.00 -1.88
C ALA A 279 8.81 13.40 -2.10
N LEU A 280 9.31 14.13 -3.10
CA LEU A 280 8.78 15.44 -3.50
C LEU A 280 7.33 15.35 -3.99
N PHE A 281 6.98 14.29 -4.70
CA PHE A 281 5.61 14.03 -5.11
C PHE A 281 4.67 13.82 -3.91
N VAL A 282 5.08 13.00 -2.93
CA VAL A 282 4.32 12.79 -1.68
C VAL A 282 4.16 14.12 -0.93
N TYR A 283 5.21 14.93 -0.85
CA TYR A 283 5.13 16.27 -0.27
C TYR A 283 4.19 17.21 -1.03
N GLY A 284 4.19 17.14 -2.36
CA GLY A 284 3.24 17.86 -3.22
C GLY A 284 1.79 17.48 -2.94
N ILE A 285 1.51 16.18 -2.79
CA ILE A 285 0.18 15.68 -2.39
C ILE A 285 -0.20 16.21 -1.01
N PHE A 286 0.69 16.07 -0.03
CA PHE A 286 0.47 16.56 1.34
C PHE A 286 0.11 18.05 1.31
N LYS A 287 0.92 18.87 0.66
CA LYS A 287 0.70 20.32 0.52
C LYS A 287 -0.61 20.65 -0.19
N LYS A 288 -0.98 19.93 -1.25
CA LYS A 288 -2.26 20.13 -1.94
C LYS A 288 -3.45 19.78 -1.02
N SER A 289 -3.32 18.74 -0.21
CA SER A 289 -4.39 18.26 0.67
C SER A 289 -4.61 19.11 1.93
N THR A 290 -3.70 20.02 2.30
CA THR A 290 -3.85 20.85 3.52
C THR A 290 -5.07 21.76 3.49
N GLY A 291 -5.63 22.07 2.31
CA GLY A 291 -6.86 22.86 2.17
C GLY A 291 -8.07 22.25 2.91
N VAL A 292 -8.06 20.93 3.14
CA VAL A 292 -9.12 20.25 3.92
C VAL A 292 -9.24 20.77 5.35
N LEU A 293 -8.18 21.39 5.89
CA LEU A 293 -8.18 21.95 7.25
C LEU A 293 -9.09 23.17 7.40
N GLU A 294 -9.42 23.87 6.31
CA GLU A 294 -10.37 25.00 6.36
C GLU A 294 -11.81 24.52 6.60
N GLN A 295 -12.10 23.28 6.20
CA GLN A 295 -13.43 22.67 6.27
C GLN A 295 -13.50 21.57 7.34
N ALA A 296 -12.39 21.30 8.05
CA ALA A 296 -12.26 20.18 8.96
C ALA A 296 -13.19 20.32 10.17
N VAL A 297 -14.17 19.43 10.26
CA VAL A 297 -14.93 19.17 11.49
C VAL A 297 -14.10 18.24 12.38
N LYS A 298 -14.18 18.40 13.71
CA LYS A 298 -13.47 17.53 14.67
C LYS A 298 -13.84 16.06 14.38
N SER A 299 -12.89 15.29 13.86
CA SER A 299 -13.08 13.86 13.68
C SER A 299 -12.78 13.11 14.98
N LYS A 300 -13.52 12.03 15.21
CA LYS A 300 -13.33 11.11 16.35
C LYS A 300 -12.57 9.83 15.94
N SER A 301 -12.36 9.61 14.66
CA SER A 301 -11.65 8.44 14.11
C SER A 301 -10.19 8.78 13.81
N GLY A 302 -9.32 7.77 13.89
CA GLY A 302 -8.00 7.82 13.26
C GLY A 302 -8.10 7.58 11.76
N LEU A 303 -6.98 7.28 11.12
CA LEU A 303 -6.98 6.83 9.72
C LEU A 303 -7.35 5.33 9.63
N PRO A 304 -8.16 4.90 8.64
CA PRO A 304 -8.91 5.73 7.71
C PRO A 304 -10.07 6.49 8.40
N SER A 305 -10.24 7.76 8.04
CA SER A 305 -11.25 8.67 8.60
C SER A 305 -12.61 8.55 7.92
N GLY A 306 -12.65 8.01 6.70
CA GLY A 306 -13.86 7.93 5.86
C GLY A 306 -14.08 9.17 4.98
N ILE A 307 -13.18 10.16 5.03
CA ILE A 307 -13.20 11.34 4.17
C ILE A 307 -11.95 11.31 3.29
N THR A 308 -12.13 11.18 1.97
CA THR A 308 -11.04 10.99 1.01
C THR A 308 -9.93 12.03 1.14
N ALA A 309 -10.27 13.32 1.21
CA ALA A 309 -9.28 14.39 1.32
C ALA A 309 -8.49 14.36 2.65
N VAL A 310 -9.14 13.95 3.74
CA VAL A 310 -8.49 13.79 5.06
C VAL A 310 -7.56 12.58 5.05
N ASP A 311 -7.96 11.49 4.39
CA ASP A 311 -7.15 10.29 4.30
C ASP A 311 -5.93 10.49 3.41
N VAL A 312 -6.06 11.22 2.29
CA VAL A 312 -4.89 11.65 1.48
C VAL A 312 -3.93 12.49 2.31
N LEU A 313 -4.43 13.48 3.07
CA LEU A 313 -3.61 14.29 3.97
C LEU A 313 -2.90 13.42 5.02
N GLY A 314 -3.62 12.48 5.61
CA GLY A 314 -3.11 11.63 6.67
C GLY A 314 -2.04 10.64 6.20
N TYR A 315 -2.32 9.88 5.14
CA TYR A 315 -1.37 8.90 4.61
C TYR A 315 -0.13 9.58 4.03
N SER A 316 -0.27 10.70 3.32
CA SER A 316 0.90 11.46 2.84
C SER A 316 1.76 12.01 3.98
N LEU A 317 1.16 12.48 5.09
CA LEU A 317 1.89 12.89 6.28
C LEU A 317 2.63 11.72 6.95
N ASN A 318 1.99 10.56 7.08
CA ASN A 318 2.63 9.37 7.64
C ASN A 318 3.81 8.91 6.78
N MET A 319 3.64 8.88 5.46
CA MET A 319 4.74 8.58 4.54
C MET A 319 5.92 9.55 4.72
N LEU A 320 5.66 10.87 4.79
CA LEU A 320 6.73 11.84 5.03
C LEU A 320 7.44 11.62 6.38
N ARG A 321 6.68 11.32 7.44
CA ARG A 321 7.22 11.00 8.78
C ARG A 321 8.17 9.81 8.70
N ASP A 322 7.77 8.76 8.00
CA ASP A 322 8.52 7.51 7.90
C ASP A 322 9.77 7.69 7.00
N ILE A 323 9.66 8.44 5.90
CA ILE A 323 10.80 8.86 5.06
C ILE A 323 11.84 9.60 5.91
N CYS A 324 11.40 10.57 6.72
CA CYS A 324 12.31 11.38 7.55
C CYS A 324 12.89 10.60 8.73
N ALA A 325 12.29 9.47 9.12
CA ALA A 325 12.86 8.56 10.12
C ALA A 325 14.01 7.72 9.54
N HIS A 326 13.92 7.33 8.27
CA HIS A 326 14.86 6.37 7.66
C HIS A 326 16.27 6.95 7.49
N ASP A 327 16.39 8.20 7.04
CA ASP A 327 17.69 8.83 6.75
C ASP A 327 18.54 9.04 8.02
N SER A 328 17.88 9.22 9.17
CA SER A 328 18.54 9.42 10.46
C SER A 328 19.39 8.23 10.97
N MET A 329 19.21 7.04 10.38
CA MET A 329 19.90 5.81 10.78
C MET A 329 21.18 5.52 9.96
N GLN A 330 21.37 6.14 8.79
CA GLN A 330 22.48 5.82 7.88
C GLN A 330 23.78 6.64 8.11
N GLY A 331 23.79 7.58 9.06
CA GLY A 331 25.01 7.99 9.78
C GLY A 331 26.11 8.73 9.03
N ASN A 332 25.93 9.13 7.77
CA ASN A 332 26.92 9.93 7.03
C ASN A 332 26.37 11.32 6.70
N ASP A 333 26.80 12.33 7.48
CA ASP A 333 26.40 13.74 7.38
C ASP A 333 26.85 14.45 6.07
N GLU A 334 27.48 13.74 5.12
CA GLU A 334 28.06 14.31 3.90
C GLU A 334 27.37 13.88 2.59
N ASP A 335 26.27 13.12 2.65
CA ASP A 335 25.59 12.73 1.41
C ASP A 335 24.70 13.86 0.87
N ALA A 336 25.14 14.46 -0.24
CA ALA A 336 24.32 15.32 -1.12
C ALA A 336 23.04 14.61 -1.66
N ASN A 337 22.85 13.34 -1.26
CA ASN A 337 21.70 12.50 -1.57
C ASN A 337 20.63 12.38 -0.48
N ASP A 338 20.77 13.08 0.66
CA ASP A 338 19.76 13.12 1.72
C ASP A 338 18.39 13.61 1.17
N VAL A 339 17.39 12.72 1.23
CA VAL A 339 16.02 12.99 0.74
C VAL A 339 15.31 13.99 1.65
N VAL A 340 15.60 13.96 2.95
CA VAL A 340 15.08 14.89 3.95
C VAL A 340 15.57 16.30 3.65
N ASN A 341 16.86 16.50 3.33
CA ASN A 341 17.40 17.82 2.97
C ASN A 341 16.72 18.42 1.74
N VAL A 342 16.34 17.60 0.76
CA VAL A 342 15.52 18.06 -0.38
C VAL A 342 14.15 18.50 0.09
N LEU A 343 13.44 17.72 0.90
CA LEU A 343 12.13 18.12 1.45
C LEU A 343 12.23 19.43 2.26
N LEU A 344 13.29 19.59 3.04
CA LEU A 344 13.59 20.78 3.84
C LEU A 344 13.81 22.01 2.95
N SER A 345 14.56 21.89 1.85
CA SER A 345 14.79 23.01 0.93
C SER A 345 13.52 23.50 0.24
N TYR A 346 12.47 22.67 0.16
CA TYR A 346 11.14 23.03 -0.33
C TYR A 346 10.18 23.51 0.79
N GLY A 347 10.71 23.84 1.97
CA GLY A 347 9.98 24.52 3.04
C GLY A 347 9.09 23.62 3.89
N LEU A 348 9.42 22.32 3.99
CA LEU A 348 8.64 21.36 4.80
C LEU A 348 8.45 21.84 6.25
N ILE A 349 9.52 22.31 6.90
CA ILE A 349 9.46 22.77 8.31
C ILE A 349 8.55 23.99 8.47
N GLN A 350 8.67 24.96 7.57
CA GLN A 350 7.79 26.12 7.58
C GLN A 350 6.33 25.70 7.46
N LEU A 351 6.01 24.79 6.53
CA LEU A 351 4.64 24.29 6.36
C LEU A 351 4.14 23.61 7.64
N LEU A 352 4.92 22.71 8.23
CA LEU A 352 4.53 21.98 9.44
C LEU A 352 4.32 22.89 10.65
N LEU A 353 5.18 23.90 10.85
CA LEU A 353 5.01 24.88 11.91
C LEU A 353 3.77 25.75 11.71
N THR A 354 3.49 26.18 10.47
CA THR A 354 2.25 26.90 10.15
C THR A 354 1.03 26.03 10.44
N LEU A 355 1.02 24.78 9.97
CA LEU A 355 -0.11 23.87 10.21
C LEU A 355 -0.31 23.63 11.71
N LEU A 356 0.75 23.37 12.48
CA LEU A 356 0.65 23.15 13.91
C LEU A 356 0.18 24.40 14.67
N GLY A 357 0.62 25.59 14.25
CA GLY A 357 0.22 26.88 14.83
C GLY A 357 -1.23 27.25 14.55
N ASP A 358 -1.76 26.85 13.38
CA ASP A 358 -3.16 27.06 13.00
C ASP A 358 -4.14 26.17 13.80
N LEU A 359 -3.66 25.05 14.36
CA LEU A 359 -4.49 24.14 15.14
C LEU A 359 -4.86 24.73 16.52
N GLU A 360 -6.04 24.39 17.02
CA GLU A 360 -6.41 24.70 18.41
C GLU A 360 -5.37 24.16 19.40
N PRO A 361 -4.92 24.90 20.43
CA PRO A 361 -3.95 24.35 21.38
C PRO A 361 -4.46 23.09 22.08
N PRO A 362 -3.57 22.19 22.54
CA PRO A 362 -3.96 21.02 23.33
C PRO A 362 -4.85 21.43 24.51
N ALA A 363 -5.79 20.57 24.90
CA ALA A 363 -6.85 20.94 25.84
C ALA A 363 -6.31 21.53 27.16
N ILE A 364 -5.22 20.96 27.69
CA ILE A 364 -4.55 21.44 28.91
C ILE A 364 -3.99 22.86 28.72
N ILE A 365 -3.30 23.12 27.61
CA ILE A 365 -2.73 24.44 27.28
C ILE A 365 -3.85 25.46 27.10
N ARG A 366 -4.93 25.08 26.40
CA ARG A 366 -6.09 25.93 26.18
C ARG A 366 -6.80 26.33 27.47
N LYS A 367 -6.93 25.40 28.43
CA LYS A 367 -7.47 25.68 29.77
C LYS A 367 -6.57 26.70 30.51
N GLY A 368 -5.24 26.54 30.42
CA GLY A 368 -4.27 27.47 31.02
C GLY A 368 -4.33 28.88 30.43
N ILE A 369 -4.40 29.02 29.10
CA ILE A 369 -4.49 30.33 28.43
C ILE A 369 -5.78 31.07 28.83
N LYS A 370 -6.91 30.36 28.93
CA LYS A 370 -8.18 30.97 29.35
C LYS A 370 -8.19 31.49 30.78
N GLN A 371 -7.25 31.04 31.62
CA GLN A 371 -7.13 31.48 33.01
C GLN A 371 -6.23 32.70 33.18
N SER A 372 -5.26 32.91 32.28
CA SER A 372 -4.42 34.12 32.30
C SER A 372 -5.17 35.35 31.79
N ASP A 373 -6.09 35.16 30.84
CA ASP A 373 -6.79 36.25 30.15
C ASP A 373 -8.23 36.39 30.69
N ASN A 374 -8.41 37.14 31.79
CA ASN A 374 -9.74 37.57 32.25
C ASN A 374 -10.33 38.59 31.25
N GLN A 375 -11.13 38.09 30.29
CA GLN A 375 -11.90 38.81 29.25
C GLN A 375 -11.06 39.54 28.18
N ASP A 376 -11.04 39.00 26.96
CA ASP A 376 -11.82 39.56 25.84
C ASP A 376 -11.73 38.66 24.60
N GLY A 377 -12.86 38.55 23.89
CA GLY A 377 -13.05 37.62 22.79
C GLY A 377 -12.23 37.96 21.56
N ALA A 378 -11.08 37.33 21.39
CA ALA A 378 -10.58 36.99 20.07
C ALA A 378 -11.00 35.55 19.79
N ASN A 379 -12.12 35.37 19.09
CA ASN A 379 -12.52 34.09 18.53
C ASN A 379 -11.53 33.75 17.41
N CYS A 380 -10.29 33.39 17.78
CA CYS A 380 -9.29 32.90 16.86
C CYS A 380 -9.87 31.62 16.27
N SER A 381 -10.15 31.64 14.97
CA SER A 381 -10.67 30.51 14.19
C SER A 381 -9.61 29.41 14.12
N SER A 382 -9.31 28.82 15.28
CA SER A 382 -8.33 27.75 15.41
C SER A 382 -8.90 26.51 14.75
N LYS A 383 -8.12 25.96 13.83
CA LYS A 383 -8.53 24.81 13.03
C LYS A 383 -8.54 23.58 13.94
N ARG A 384 -9.51 22.68 13.72
CA ARG A 384 -9.60 21.43 14.46
C ARG A 384 -8.80 20.34 13.75
N CYS A 385 -8.39 19.32 14.50
CA CYS A 385 -7.67 18.20 13.90
C CYS A 385 -8.62 17.43 12.95
N PRO A 386 -8.19 17.14 11.72
CA PRO A 386 -9.01 16.45 10.71
C PRO A 386 -9.18 14.96 11.01
N TYR A 387 -8.27 14.35 11.78
CA TYR A 387 -8.36 12.99 12.31
C TYR A 387 -7.63 12.88 13.66
N LYS A 388 -7.96 11.84 14.44
CA LYS A 388 -7.29 11.48 15.70
C LYS A 388 -5.87 11.00 15.42
N GLY A 389 -4.86 11.72 15.91
CA GLY A 389 -3.45 11.48 15.60
C GLY A 389 -2.77 12.58 14.80
N PHE A 390 -3.53 13.46 14.12
CA PHE A 390 -2.95 14.42 13.17
C PHE A 390 -1.89 15.34 13.79
N ARG A 391 -2.17 15.89 14.98
CA ARG A 391 -1.22 16.73 15.71
C ARG A 391 0.04 15.96 16.06
N ARG A 392 -0.12 14.75 16.63
CA ARG A 392 1.01 13.87 16.95
C ARG A 392 1.85 13.60 15.69
N ASP A 393 1.22 13.33 14.55
CA ASP A 393 1.94 13.00 13.32
C ASP A 393 2.74 14.21 12.77
N ILE A 394 2.21 15.43 12.87
CA ILE A 394 2.98 16.66 12.59
C ILE A 394 4.19 16.77 13.52
N VAL A 395 3.98 16.64 14.83
CA VAL A 395 5.03 16.78 15.84
C VAL A 395 6.12 15.73 15.65
N ALA A 396 5.73 14.50 15.33
CA ALA A 396 6.63 13.39 15.04
C ALA A 396 7.49 13.65 13.81
N LEU A 397 6.88 14.12 12.71
CA LEU A 397 7.61 14.48 11.50
C LEU A 397 8.62 15.61 11.76
N ILE A 398 8.24 16.66 12.49
CA ILE A 398 9.18 17.72 12.87
C ILE A 398 10.36 17.14 13.68
N GLY A 399 10.07 16.25 14.64
CA GLY A 399 11.10 15.59 15.46
C GLY A 399 12.09 14.78 14.65
N ASN A 400 11.62 14.06 13.62
CA ASN A 400 12.46 13.28 12.72
C ASN A 400 13.32 14.19 11.82
N CYS A 401 12.74 15.24 11.24
CA CYS A 401 13.46 16.20 10.40
C CYS A 401 14.61 16.89 11.13
N VAL A 402 14.41 17.25 12.41
CA VAL A 402 15.39 17.99 13.21
C VAL A 402 16.58 17.15 13.66
N TYR A 403 16.39 15.84 13.81
CA TYR A 403 17.38 14.98 14.45
C TYR A 403 18.77 15.14 13.80
N ARG A 404 19.75 15.57 14.60
CA ARG A 404 21.15 15.86 14.20
C ARG A 404 21.32 16.89 13.07
N ARG A 405 20.31 17.71 12.74
CA ARG A 405 20.40 18.74 11.70
C ARG A 405 20.39 20.15 12.29
N LYS A 406 21.57 20.71 12.60
CA LYS A 406 21.70 22.04 13.23
C LYS A 406 21.01 23.17 12.46
N HIS A 407 21.10 23.17 11.13
CA HIS A 407 20.44 24.19 10.31
C HIS A 407 18.91 24.19 10.47
N VAL A 408 18.30 23.02 10.65
CA VAL A 408 16.86 22.88 10.92
C VAL A 408 16.51 23.33 12.34
N GLN A 409 17.36 22.99 13.33
CA GLN A 409 17.22 23.48 14.71
C GLN A 409 17.21 25.01 14.75
N ASP A 410 18.11 25.65 13.99
CA ASP A 410 18.19 27.11 13.89
C ASP A 410 16.99 27.71 13.14
N GLU A 411 16.52 27.07 12.07
CA GLU A 411 15.31 27.48 11.37
C GLU A 411 14.10 27.51 12.33
N ILE A 412 13.89 26.44 13.10
CA ILE A 412 12.77 26.36 14.06
C ILE A 412 12.87 27.48 15.10
N ARG A 413 14.07 27.75 15.63
CA ARG A 413 14.28 28.87 16.55
C ARG A 413 13.92 30.21 15.92
N SER A 414 14.40 30.48 14.70
CA SER A 414 14.14 31.75 13.99
C SER A 414 12.65 32.02 13.75
N ARG A 415 11.85 30.95 13.67
CA ARG A 415 10.39 30.98 13.47
C ARG A 415 9.60 30.93 14.77
N ASN A 416 10.27 31.06 15.93
CA ASN A 416 9.65 30.93 17.25
C ASN A 416 8.98 29.57 17.50
N GLY A 417 9.38 28.53 16.77
CA GLY A 417 8.78 27.20 16.81
C GLY A 417 9.12 26.40 18.07
N ILE A 418 10.16 26.78 18.82
CA ILE A 418 10.53 26.15 20.09
C ILE A 418 9.35 26.23 21.09
N LEU A 419 8.76 27.41 21.24
CA LEU A 419 7.61 27.60 22.14
C LEU A 419 6.38 26.83 21.67
N LEU A 420 6.14 26.81 20.36
CA LEU A 420 5.05 26.05 19.77
C LEU A 420 5.19 24.54 20.05
N LEU A 421 6.40 23.98 19.99
CA LEU A 421 6.60 22.56 20.30
C LEU A 421 6.54 22.24 21.79
N LEU A 422 6.99 23.15 22.66
CA LEU A 422 6.85 22.99 24.11
C LEU A 422 5.39 22.85 24.53
N GLN A 423 4.46 23.53 23.84
CA GLN A 423 3.02 23.38 24.09
C GLN A 423 2.50 21.97 23.78
N GLN A 424 3.22 21.18 23.00
CA GLN A 424 2.83 19.80 22.66
C GLN A 424 3.37 18.77 23.66
N CYS A 425 4.15 19.19 24.67
CA CYS A 425 4.71 18.31 25.71
C CYS A 425 3.70 18.00 26.83
N VAL A 426 2.41 17.86 26.50
CA VAL A 426 1.32 17.63 27.45
C VAL A 426 0.56 16.37 27.12
N THR A 427 -0.06 15.76 28.13
CA THR A 427 -0.98 14.64 27.92
C THR A 427 -2.21 15.11 27.17
N ASP A 428 -2.62 14.34 26.17
CA ASP A 428 -3.80 14.60 25.37
C ASP A 428 -4.65 13.32 25.30
N GLU A 429 -5.94 13.44 25.63
CA GLU A 429 -6.87 12.29 25.63
C GLU A 429 -7.17 11.80 24.22
N ASP A 430 -7.15 12.70 23.23
CA ASP A 430 -7.35 12.37 21.83
C ASP A 430 -6.04 11.81 21.24
N ASP A 431 -4.86 12.18 21.75
CA ASP A 431 -3.57 11.72 21.23
C ASP A 431 -2.61 11.16 22.32
N PRO A 432 -2.73 9.86 22.68
CA PRO A 432 -1.98 9.25 23.79
C PRO A 432 -0.46 9.28 23.70
N TYR A 433 0.11 9.58 22.52
CA TYR A 433 1.55 9.66 22.27
C TYR A 433 2.04 11.08 21.95
N LEU A 434 1.17 12.09 22.04
CA LEU A 434 1.53 13.47 21.72
C LEU A 434 2.66 13.96 22.63
N ARG A 435 2.57 13.67 23.93
CA ARG A 435 3.55 14.09 24.94
C ARG A 435 4.93 13.54 24.62
N GLU A 436 5.02 12.26 24.31
CA GLU A 436 6.26 11.54 24.04
C GLU A 436 6.93 12.11 22.79
N TRP A 437 6.16 12.30 21.71
CA TRP A 437 6.66 12.95 20.50
C TRP A 437 7.04 14.41 20.73
N GLY A 438 6.29 15.16 21.54
CA GLY A 438 6.63 16.52 21.93
C GLY A 438 7.98 16.60 22.64
N ILE A 439 8.19 15.74 23.66
CA ILE A 439 9.46 15.64 24.40
C ILE A 439 10.60 15.23 23.47
N TRP A 440 10.36 14.25 22.59
CA TRP A 440 11.34 13.78 21.63
C TRP A 440 11.77 14.89 20.66
N SER A 441 10.81 15.61 20.08
CA SER A 441 11.09 16.72 19.16
C SER A 441 11.84 17.85 19.87
N VAL A 442 11.46 18.22 21.10
CA VAL A 442 12.18 19.23 21.89
C VAL A 442 13.60 18.77 22.21
N ARG A 443 13.81 17.51 22.60
CA ARG A 443 15.16 16.95 22.77
C ARG A 443 16.00 17.16 21.50
N ASN A 444 15.47 16.77 20.35
CA ASN A 444 16.21 16.86 19.09
C ASN A 444 16.50 18.32 18.70
N ILE A 445 15.62 19.27 19.03
CA ILE A 445 15.84 20.71 18.77
C ILE A 445 16.98 21.28 19.62
N LEU A 446 17.15 20.78 20.84
CA LEU A 446 18.11 21.29 21.82
C LEU A 446 19.45 20.54 21.82
N GLU A 447 19.48 19.32 21.30
CA GLU A 447 20.68 18.47 21.27
C GLU A 447 21.80 19.14 20.46
N GLY A 448 22.90 19.48 21.14
CA GLY A 448 24.07 20.11 20.52
C GLY A 448 23.91 21.58 20.09
N ASN A 449 22.83 22.27 20.49
CA ASN A 449 22.55 23.66 20.09
C ASN A 449 22.37 24.58 21.31
N GLU A 450 23.45 25.28 21.68
CA GLU A 450 23.49 26.18 22.84
C GLU A 450 22.54 27.38 22.67
N GLU A 451 22.40 27.89 21.45
CA GLU A 451 21.52 29.01 21.13
C GLU A 451 20.05 28.65 21.37
N ASN A 452 19.65 27.43 21.02
CA ASN A 452 18.30 26.92 21.30
C ASN A 452 18.11 26.62 22.80
N GLN A 453 19.12 26.06 23.46
CA GLN A 453 19.09 25.83 24.92
C GLN A 453 18.90 27.12 25.70
N LYS A 454 19.54 28.21 25.25
CA LYS A 454 19.39 29.54 25.86
C LYS A 454 17.95 30.05 25.80
N VAL A 455 17.25 29.86 24.68
CA VAL A 455 15.82 30.24 24.56
C VAL A 455 14.97 29.56 25.65
N VAL A 456 15.23 28.27 25.92
CA VAL A 456 14.51 27.52 26.95
C VAL A 456 14.96 27.91 28.36
N ALA A 457 16.25 28.17 28.57
CA ALA A 457 16.80 28.59 29.86
C ALA A 457 16.31 29.97 30.31
N GLU A 458 15.94 30.83 29.36
CA GLU A 458 15.38 32.17 29.62
C GLU A 458 13.88 32.13 29.97
N LEU A 459 13.21 30.98 29.83
CA LEU A 459 11.81 30.84 30.22
C LEU A 459 11.64 30.97 31.74
N GLN A 460 10.72 31.86 32.12
CA GLN A 460 10.41 32.12 33.52
C GLN A 460 9.07 31.50 33.89
N LEU A 461 9.04 30.87 35.06
CA LEU A 461 7.83 30.34 35.66
C LEU A 461 6.93 31.48 36.12
N GLN A 462 5.77 31.64 35.50
CA GLN A 462 4.79 32.71 35.81
C GLN A 462 3.69 32.27 36.79
N GLY A 463 3.58 30.97 37.07
CA GLY A 463 2.57 30.40 37.97
C GLY A 463 2.12 29.00 37.55
N SER A 464 1.14 28.44 38.26
CA SER A 464 0.44 27.22 37.86
C SER A 464 -0.92 27.56 37.27
N ALA A 465 -1.33 26.86 36.21
CA ALA A 465 -2.73 26.85 35.79
C ALA A 465 -3.55 26.01 36.79
N ASP A 466 -4.71 26.51 37.20
CA ASP A 466 -5.64 25.76 38.03
C ASP A 466 -6.27 24.64 37.20
N VAL A 467 -6.17 23.41 37.68
CA VAL A 467 -6.75 22.25 37.00
C VAL A 467 -8.01 21.87 37.77
N PRO A 468 -9.22 22.04 37.21
CA PRO A 468 -10.47 21.78 37.92
C PRO A 468 -10.55 20.37 38.49
N GLU A 469 -9.96 19.38 37.82
CA GLU A 469 -9.88 18.00 38.32
C GLU A 469 -9.05 17.89 39.62
N ILE A 470 -7.98 18.70 39.75
CA ILE A 470 -7.12 18.76 40.95
C ILE A 470 -7.84 19.54 42.07
N SER A 471 -8.48 20.66 41.73
CA SER A 471 -9.28 21.44 42.68
C SER A 471 -10.46 20.64 43.25
N ALA A 472 -11.11 19.82 42.44
CA ALA A 472 -12.20 18.93 42.86
C ALA A 472 -11.76 17.86 43.88
N LEU A 473 -10.46 17.52 43.89
CA LEU A 473 -9.84 16.64 44.89
C LEU A 473 -9.42 17.40 46.16
N GLY A 474 -9.71 18.70 46.27
CA GLY A 474 -9.29 19.56 47.38
C GLY A 474 -7.79 19.88 47.35
N LEU A 475 -7.16 19.82 46.17
CA LEU A 475 -5.73 20.06 45.98
C LEU A 475 -5.49 21.29 45.08
N ARG A 476 -4.35 21.94 45.25
CA ARG A 476 -3.82 22.96 44.33
C ARG A 476 -2.35 22.71 44.05
N VAL A 477 -1.88 23.17 42.90
CA VAL A 477 -0.44 23.15 42.58
C VAL A 477 0.17 24.41 43.17
N ASP A 478 1.24 24.25 43.95
CA ASP A 478 2.04 25.33 44.52
C ASP A 478 3.50 25.15 44.09
N ILE A 479 4.25 26.23 44.01
CA ILE A 479 5.66 26.18 43.57
C ILE A 479 6.51 26.35 44.81
N ASP A 480 7.33 25.34 45.12
CA ASP A 480 8.27 25.44 46.24
C ASP A 480 9.27 26.58 45.95
N PRO A 481 9.32 27.64 46.79
CA PRO A 481 10.16 28.80 46.54
C PRO A 481 11.67 28.49 46.63
N LYS A 482 12.06 27.38 47.28
CA LYS A 482 13.45 26.94 47.40
C LYS A 482 13.86 26.05 46.23
N THR A 483 13.03 25.08 45.86
CA THR A 483 13.40 24.11 44.81
C THR A 483 12.91 24.51 43.42
N ARG A 484 12.03 25.52 43.32
CA ARG A 484 11.27 25.89 42.11
C ARG A 484 10.53 24.70 41.46
N ARG A 485 10.21 23.67 42.25
CA ARG A 485 9.47 22.49 41.77
C ARG A 485 8.00 22.63 42.13
N ALA A 486 7.14 22.18 41.23
CA ALA A 486 5.71 22.09 41.51
C ALA A 486 5.43 21.02 42.58
N LYS A 487 4.55 21.33 43.52
CA LYS A 487 4.07 20.45 44.59
C LYS A 487 2.54 20.54 44.68
N LEU A 488 1.88 19.43 44.96
CA LEU A 488 0.46 19.43 45.32
C LEU A 488 0.30 19.75 46.81
N VAL A 489 -0.55 20.72 47.12
CA VAL A 489 -0.90 21.11 48.49
C VAL A 489 -2.42 21.13 48.65
N ASN A 490 -2.94 20.93 49.86
CA ASN A 490 -4.37 21.00 50.12
C ASN A 490 -4.88 22.44 49.92
N VAL A 491 -6.09 22.57 49.37
CA VAL A 491 -6.84 23.83 49.38
C VAL A 491 -7.30 24.07 50.82
N PRO A 492 -7.02 25.25 51.43
CA PRO A 492 -7.36 25.55 52.82
C PRO A 492 -8.84 25.43 53.17
#